data_AF-A0A1I3CK19-F1
#
_entry.id   AF-A0A1I3CK19-F1
#
_cell.length_a   1.000
_cell.length_b   1.000
_cell.length_c   1.000
_cell.angle_alpha   90.00
_cell.angle_beta   90.00
_cell.angle_gamma   90.00
#
_symmetry.space_group_name_H-M   'P 1'
#
loop_
_entity.id
_entity.type
_entity.pdbx_description
1 polymer ?
#
loop_
_entity_poly.entity_id
_entity_poly.type
_entity_poly.pdbx_seq_one_letter_code
_entity_poly.pdbx_strand_id
1 'polypeptide(L)'
;MSKEARDIERIYATDEVVAKLRRLADALEKGESFRIQIAGERFRVPARAEFSIEHERGDGEEEVEFQLKWSIADADADSEASDDEDDEGSDSEDDDSVV
;
A
#
# COMPACT_ATOMS: atom_id res chain seq x y z
N MET A 1 -5.77 -19.71 5.67
CA MET A 1 -7.03 -19.71 4.91
C MET A 1 -6.79 -18.87 3.66
N SER A 2 -7.00 -19.42 2.47
CA SER A 2 -6.84 -18.65 1.23
C SER A 2 -7.94 -17.58 1.17
N LYS A 3 -7.59 -16.37 0.75
CA LYS A 3 -8.55 -15.26 0.59
C LYS A 3 -9.56 -15.62 -0.52
N GLU A 4 -10.84 -15.33 -0.30
CA GLU A 4 -11.87 -15.58 -1.32
C GLU A 4 -11.63 -14.70 -2.56
N ALA A 5 -12.05 -15.21 -3.73
CA ALA A 5 -12.03 -14.44 -4.96
C ALA A 5 -12.96 -13.23 -4.82
N ARG A 6 -12.47 -12.04 -5.22
CA ARG A 6 -13.15 -10.77 -5.02
C ARG A 6 -13.05 -9.94 -6.29
N ASP A 7 -14.20 -9.60 -6.85
CA ASP A 7 -14.34 -8.76 -8.04
C ASP A 7 -15.41 -7.69 -7.76
N ILE A 8 -14.98 -6.45 -7.57
CA ILE A 8 -15.85 -5.35 -7.13
C ILE A 8 -15.41 -4.04 -7.78
N GLU A 9 -16.34 -3.40 -8.47
CA GLU A 9 -16.22 -2.04 -8.99
C GLU A 9 -16.95 -1.04 -8.08
N ARG A 10 -16.40 0.17 -7.93
CA ARG A 10 -17.02 1.29 -7.19
C ARG A 10 -16.78 2.61 -7.90
N ILE A 11 -17.87 3.35 -8.10
CA ILE A 11 -17.84 4.75 -8.52
C ILE A 11 -17.72 5.62 -7.27
N TYR A 12 -16.72 6.51 -7.27
CA TYR A 12 -16.46 7.47 -6.19
C TYR A 12 -16.67 8.90 -6.67
N ALA A 13 -16.84 9.84 -5.73
CA ALA A 13 -16.78 11.24 -6.07
C ALA A 13 -15.36 11.65 -6.51
N THR A 14 -15.25 12.66 -7.38
CA THR A 14 -13.97 13.07 -7.98
C THR A 14 -12.90 13.44 -6.93
N ASP A 15 -13.31 14.12 -5.86
CA ASP A 15 -12.42 14.50 -4.75
C ASP A 15 -11.86 13.29 -4.00
N GLU A 16 -12.68 12.25 -3.79
CA GLU A 16 -12.23 10.98 -3.21
C GLU A 16 -11.22 10.27 -4.11
N VAL A 17 -11.44 10.25 -5.42
CA VAL A 17 -10.49 9.69 -6.40
C VAL A 17 -9.18 10.45 -6.35
N VAL A 18 -9.22 11.78 -6.43
CA VAL A 18 -8.04 12.64 -6.37
C VAL A 18 -7.25 12.41 -5.07
N ALA A 19 -7.92 12.28 -3.93
CA ALA A 19 -7.26 12.02 -2.66
C ALA A 19 -6.61 10.63 -2.59
N LYS A 20 -7.15 9.62 -3.29
CA LYS A 20 -6.50 8.30 -3.41
C LYS A 20 -5.29 8.37 -4.34
N LEU A 21 -5.42 9.02 -5.50
CA LEU A 21 -4.33 9.16 -6.48
C LEU A 21 -3.13 9.91 -5.93
N ARG A 22 -3.33 11.00 -5.17
CA ARG A 22 -2.22 11.73 -4.54
C ARG A 22 -1.43 10.86 -3.55
N ARG A 23 -2.14 10.16 -2.66
CA ARG A 23 -1.49 9.28 -1.68
C ARG A 23 -0.79 8.10 -2.34
N LEU A 24 -1.35 7.58 -3.43
CA LEU A 24 -0.67 6.57 -4.24
C LEU A 24 0.62 7.17 -4.82
N ALA A 25 0.54 8.30 -5.52
CA ALA A 25 1.70 8.97 -6.11
C ALA A 25 2.81 9.23 -5.06
N ASP A 26 2.46 9.78 -3.90
CA ASP A 26 3.40 10.03 -2.80
C ASP A 26 4.11 8.74 -2.33
N ALA A 27 3.40 7.61 -2.27
CA ALA A 27 3.97 6.32 -1.88
C ALA A 27 4.91 5.78 -2.97
N LEU A 28 4.53 5.90 -4.25
CA LEU A 28 5.37 5.46 -5.37
C LEU A 28 6.67 6.26 -5.48
N GLU A 29 6.60 7.58 -5.29
CA GLU A 29 7.80 8.44 -5.29
C GLU A 29 8.79 8.06 -4.20
N LYS A 30 8.31 7.52 -3.07
CA LYS A 30 9.14 7.07 -1.95
C LYS A 30 9.56 5.60 -2.03
N GLY A 31 9.03 4.84 -2.99
CA GLY A 31 9.20 3.38 -3.02
C GLY A 31 8.54 2.68 -1.83
N GLU A 32 7.50 3.28 -1.27
CA GLU A 32 6.75 2.76 -0.12
C GLU A 32 5.48 2.04 -0.57
N SER A 33 4.98 1.15 0.27
CA SER A 33 3.66 0.58 0.09
C SER A 33 2.55 1.61 0.27
N PHE A 34 1.41 1.37 -0.37
CA PHE A 34 0.22 2.19 -0.21
C PHE A 34 -0.91 1.41 0.47
N ARG A 35 -1.48 1.93 1.56
CA ARG A 35 -2.67 1.35 2.21
C ARG A 35 -3.95 2.00 1.66
N ILE A 36 -4.89 1.18 1.22
CA ILE A 36 -6.16 1.62 0.63
C ILE A 36 -7.34 0.85 1.22
N GLN A 37 -8.53 1.46 1.17
CA GLN A 37 -9.79 0.82 1.44
C GLN A 37 -10.69 0.88 0.21
N ILE A 38 -11.22 -0.26 -0.21
CA ILE A 38 -12.19 -0.39 -1.31
C ILE A 38 -13.37 -1.25 -0.82
N ALA A 39 -14.60 -0.77 -0.98
CA ALA A 39 -15.83 -1.48 -0.59
C ALA A 39 -15.77 -2.13 0.81
N GLY A 40 -15.23 -1.40 1.80
CA GLY A 40 -15.15 -1.85 3.20
C GLY A 40 -13.92 -2.66 3.57
N GLU A 41 -13.11 -3.10 2.60
CA GLU A 41 -11.91 -3.88 2.86
C GLU A 41 -10.66 -3.02 2.79
N ARG A 42 -9.82 -3.09 3.83
CA ARG A 42 -8.51 -2.44 3.90
C ARG A 42 -7.42 -3.43 3.53
N PHE A 43 -6.52 -3.04 2.64
CA PHE A 43 -5.38 -3.85 2.26
C PHE A 43 -4.19 -2.96 1.85
N ARG A 44 -3.01 -3.58 1.76
CA ARG A 44 -1.75 -2.94 1.37
C ARG A 44 -1.42 -3.32 -0.06
N VAL A 45 -1.11 -2.31 -0.86
CA VAL A 45 -0.49 -2.45 -2.18
C VAL A 45 1.02 -2.42 -1.96
N PRO A 46 1.77 -3.44 -2.38
CA PRO A 46 3.22 -3.49 -2.19
C PRO A 46 3.93 -2.44 -3.07
N ALA A 47 5.09 -1.96 -2.62
CA ALA A 47 5.90 -0.99 -3.37
C ALA A 47 6.36 -1.54 -4.74
N ARG A 48 6.54 -2.86 -4.82
CA ARG A 48 6.96 -3.60 -6.03
C ARG A 48 5.79 -4.03 -6.94
N ALA A 49 4.61 -3.46 -6.79
CA ALA A 49 3.51 -3.73 -7.72
C ALA A 49 3.90 -3.33 -9.15
N GLU A 50 3.46 -4.10 -10.13
CA GLU A 50 3.56 -3.75 -11.55
C GLU A 50 2.48 -2.74 -11.91
N PHE A 51 2.86 -1.70 -12.66
CA PHE A 51 1.96 -0.64 -13.12
C PHE A 51 1.74 -0.75 -14.62
N SER A 52 0.48 -0.70 -15.04
CA SER A 52 0.11 -0.60 -16.45
C SER A 52 -0.99 0.43 -16.65
N ILE A 53 -0.99 1.07 -17.81
CA ILE A 53 -2.07 1.96 -18.27
C ILE A 53 -2.67 1.31 -19.50
N GLU A 54 -3.96 1.04 -19.45
CA GLU A 54 -4.73 0.49 -20.56
C GLU A 54 -5.65 1.56 -21.15
N HIS A 55 -5.86 1.50 -22.46
CA HIS A 55 -6.81 2.35 -23.17
C HIS A 55 -7.64 1.45 -24.07
N GLU A 56 -8.95 1.50 -23.89
CA GLU A 56 -9.91 0.74 -24.66
C GLU A 56 -10.93 1.66 -25.34
N ARG A 57 -11.34 1.27 -26.55
CA ARG A 57 -12.46 1.89 -27.27
C ARG A 57 -13.32 0.81 -27.89
N GLY A 58 -14.55 0.69 -27.41
CA GLY A 58 -15.51 -0.33 -27.80
C GLY A 58 -16.93 0.05 -27.36
N ASP A 59 -17.96 -0.50 -27.98
CA ASP A 59 -19.38 -0.39 -27.55
C ASP A 59 -19.93 1.03 -27.25
N GLY A 60 -19.32 2.06 -27.84
CA GLY A 60 -19.72 3.45 -27.64
C GLY A 60 -19.02 4.13 -26.45
N GLU A 61 -18.03 3.47 -25.88
CA GLU A 61 -17.28 3.89 -24.70
C GLU A 61 -15.79 4.10 -25.05
N GLU A 62 -15.15 4.93 -24.24
CA GLU A 62 -13.72 5.22 -24.30
C GLU A 62 -13.19 5.24 -22.88
N GLU A 63 -12.27 4.32 -22.60
CA GLU A 63 -11.90 3.98 -21.24
C GLU A 63 -10.39 4.05 -21.07
N VAL A 64 -9.96 4.53 -19.90
CA VAL A 64 -8.56 4.52 -19.48
C VAL A 64 -8.47 3.94 -18.09
N GLU A 65 -7.66 2.91 -17.94
CA GLU A 65 -7.49 2.22 -16.66
C GLU A 65 -6.04 2.31 -16.19
N PHE A 66 -5.87 2.65 -14.91
CA PHE A 66 -4.59 2.56 -14.22
C PHE A 66 -4.63 1.29 -13.38
N GLN A 67 -3.87 0.28 -13.79
CA GLN A 67 -3.85 -1.02 -13.14
C GLN A 67 -2.57 -1.19 -12.32
N LEU A 68 -2.75 -1.73 -11.11
CA LEU A 68 -1.68 -2.17 -10.22
C LEU A 68 -1.84 -3.68 -10.02
N LYS A 69 -0.78 -4.45 -10.28
CA LYS A 69 -0.81 -5.90 -10.18
C LYS A 69 0.36 -6.42 -9.35
N TRP A 70 0.11 -7.42 -8.51
CA TRP A 70 1.14 -8.07 -7.69
C TRP A 70 0.74 -9.50 -7.37
N SER A 71 1.72 -10.33 -7.00
CA SER A 71 1.43 -11.66 -6.45
C SER A 71 1.08 -11.55 -4.97
N ILE A 72 0.18 -12.41 -4.47
CA ILE A 72 -0.19 -12.37 -3.05
C ILE A 72 1.02 -12.70 -2.15
N ALA A 73 1.89 -13.62 -2.59
CA ALA A 73 3.12 -13.96 -1.86
C ALA A 73 4.06 -12.75 -1.70
N ASP A 74 4.09 -11.84 -2.69
CA ASP A 74 4.85 -10.61 -2.60
C ASP A 74 4.29 -9.63 -1.57
N ALA A 75 2.98 -9.67 -1.30
CA ALA A 75 2.37 -8.78 -0.31
C ALA A 75 2.75 -9.16 1.13
N ASP A 76 2.89 -10.45 1.42
CA ASP A 76 3.22 -10.97 2.75
C ASP A 76 4.71 -10.74 3.12
N ALA A 77 5.63 -10.81 2.15
CA ALA A 77 7.06 -10.57 2.42
C ALA A 77 7.39 -9.10 2.77
N ASP A 78 6.47 -8.17 2.49
CA ASP A 78 6.67 -6.75 2.73
C ASP A 78 6.05 -6.30 4.07
N SER A 79 5.21 -7.12 4.72
CA SER A 79 4.65 -6.82 6.05
C SER A 79 5.62 -7.07 7.20
N GLU A 80 6.56 -7.99 7.03
CA GLU A 80 7.52 -8.40 8.07
C GLU A 80 8.70 -7.44 8.24
N ALA A 81 8.81 -6.39 7.40
CA ALA A 81 9.94 -5.46 7.39
C ALA A 81 9.69 -4.17 8.19
N SER A 82 8.61 -4.08 8.97
CA SER A 82 8.19 -2.83 9.65
C SER A 82 8.05 -2.95 11.18
N ASP A 83 8.46 -4.07 11.80
CA ASP A 83 8.29 -4.33 13.24
C ASP A 83 9.61 -4.31 14.07
N ASP A 84 10.73 -3.83 13.51
CA ASP A 84 12.05 -3.83 14.19
C ASP A 84 12.68 -2.43 14.29
N GLU A 85 12.00 -1.43 14.83
CA GLU A 85 12.64 -0.18 15.33
C GLU A 85 11.86 0.43 16.50
N ASP A 86 11.81 -0.24 17.66
CA ASP A 86 11.47 0.39 18.95
C ASP A 86 11.92 -0.52 20.12
N ASP A 87 13.22 -0.56 20.43
CA ASP A 87 13.70 -0.88 21.78
C ASP A 87 14.78 0.12 22.20
N GLU A 88 14.32 1.27 22.68
CA GLU A 88 15.14 2.19 23.47
C GLU A 88 15.39 1.61 24.86
N GLY A 89 16.60 1.12 25.09
CA GLY A 89 17.12 0.80 26.42
C GLY A 89 18.47 1.48 26.62
N SER A 90 18.47 2.80 26.82
CA SER A 90 19.64 3.56 27.29
C SER A 90 19.96 3.14 28.73
N ASP A 91 20.88 2.19 28.89
CA ASP A 91 21.45 1.86 30.19
C ASP A 91 22.60 2.83 30.49
N SER A 92 22.31 3.79 31.37
CA SER A 92 23.31 4.70 31.95
C SER A 92 23.63 4.21 33.36
N GLU A 93 24.71 3.44 33.48
CA GLU A 93 25.33 3.13 34.77
C GLU A 93 26.54 4.06 34.98
N ASP A 94 26.30 5.24 35.54
CA ASP A 94 27.31 6.07 36.19
C ASP A 94 26.89 6.28 37.66
N ASP A 95 27.60 5.62 38.60
CA ASP A 95 28.13 6.19 39.86
C ASP A 95 28.49 5.07 40.86
N ASP A 96 29.67 4.46 40.71
CA ASP A 96 30.32 3.68 41.77
C ASP A 96 31.25 4.61 42.58
N SER A 97 30.69 5.23 43.61
CA SER A 97 31.44 5.97 44.64
C SER A 97 32.18 4.99 45.55
N VAL A 98 33.47 4.76 45.28
CA VAL A 98 34.40 4.04 46.17
C VAL A 98 35.26 5.02 46.97
N VAL A 99 34.97 5.07 48.27
CA VAL A 99 35.75 5.41 49.49
C VAL A 99 36.43 6.77 49.66
#